data_AF-A0A2G2UUS4-F1
#
_entry.id   AF-A0A2G2UUS4-F1
#
_cell.length_a   1.000
_cell.length_b   1.000
_cell.length_c   1.000
_cell.angle_alpha   90.00
_cell.angle_beta   90.00
_cell.angle_gamma   90.00
#
_symmetry.space_group_name_H-M   'P 1'
#
loop_
_entity.id
_entity.type
_entity.pdbx_description
1 polymer ?
#
loop_
_entity_poly.entity_id
_entity_poly.type
_entity_poly.pdbx_seq_one_letter_code
_entity_poly.pdbx_strand_id
1 'polypeptide(L)'
;MRGVTDIREWWNALNEFPKDMESDVFKVLKYSYDRLRDTTMQECFLYCALYPEDREIRRDELIGRFMMEGLVKGNSREEEFNHGHTILNKLVKLCFLLS
;
A
#
# COMPACT_ATOMS: atom_id res chain seq x y z
N MET A 1 7.31 -15.75 -5.52
CA MET A 1 8.46 -16.33 -6.24
C MET A 1 9.71 -15.57 -5.78
N ARG A 2 10.61 -16.19 -5.02
CA ARG A 2 11.85 -15.53 -4.54
C ARG A 2 13.01 -15.91 -5.44
N GLY A 3 13.76 -14.94 -5.97
CA GLY A 3 15.10 -15.17 -6.54
C GLY A 3 15.33 -14.84 -8.02
N VAL A 4 14.39 -14.22 -8.74
CA VAL A 4 14.60 -13.86 -10.16
C VAL A 4 15.18 -12.45 -10.27
N THR A 5 16.43 -12.33 -10.73
CA THR A 5 17.13 -11.04 -10.92
C THR A 5 17.24 -10.61 -12.39
N ASP A 6 16.85 -11.45 -13.35
CA ASP A 6 16.91 -11.14 -14.78
C ASP A 6 15.61 -10.48 -15.26
N ILE A 7 15.72 -9.24 -15.74
CA ILE A 7 14.60 -8.44 -16.25
C ILE A 7 13.85 -9.09 -17.43
N ARG A 8 14.50 -9.96 -18.19
CA ARG A 8 13.89 -10.68 -19.33
C ARG A 8 13.01 -11.83 -18.85
N GLU A 9 13.40 -12.49 -17.77
CA GLU A 9 12.55 -13.52 -17.13
C GLU A 9 11.29 -12.89 -16.54
N TRP A 10 11.42 -11.70 -15.95
CA TRP A 10 10.27 -10.89 -15.52
C TRP A 10 9.36 -10.52 -16.69
N TRP A 11 9.95 -10.08 -17.81
CA TRP A 11 9.17 -9.71 -18.99
C TRP A 11 8.43 -10.91 -19.59
N ASN A 12 9.06 -12.07 -19.64
CA ASN A 12 8.42 -13.29 -20.14
C ASN A 12 7.32 -13.78 -19.20
N ALA A 13 7.57 -13.79 -17.88
CA ALA A 13 6.56 -14.16 -16.88
C ALA A 13 5.33 -13.24 -16.96
N LEU A 14 5.54 -11.93 -17.13
CA LEU A 14 4.45 -10.96 -17.29
C LEU A 14 3.61 -11.22 -18.55
N ASN A 15 4.21 -11.70 -19.63
CA ASN A 15 3.46 -12.07 -20.85
C ASN A 15 2.77 -13.43 -20.76
N GLU A 16 3.24 -14.32 -19.89
CA GLU A 16 2.60 -15.61 -19.60
C GLU A 16 1.47 -15.48 -18.58
N PHE A 17 1.39 -14.36 -17.85
CA PHE A 17 0.28 -14.07 -16.95
C PHE A 17 -1.02 -13.90 -17.76
N PRO A 18 -2.12 -14.60 -17.41
CA PRO A 18 -3.41 -14.38 -18.04
C PRO A 18 -3.84 -12.93 -17.79
N LYS A 19 -4.02 -12.15 -18.86
CA LYS A 19 -4.47 -10.73 -18.81
C LYS A 19 -5.78 -10.57 -18.02
N ASP A 20 -6.56 -11.63 -18.01
CA ASP A 20 -7.83 -11.81 -17.33
C ASP A 20 -7.67 -11.91 -15.80
N MET A 21 -6.58 -12.53 -15.32
CA MET A 21 -6.29 -12.67 -13.90
C MET A 21 -5.76 -11.36 -13.30
N GLU A 22 -4.94 -10.62 -14.04
CA GLU A 22 -4.51 -9.27 -13.68
C GLU A 22 -5.72 -8.32 -13.58
N SER A 23 -6.68 -8.46 -14.50
CA SER A 23 -7.96 -7.74 -14.47
C SER A 23 -8.78 -8.06 -13.21
N ASP A 24 -8.85 -9.33 -12.80
CA ASP A 24 -9.66 -9.75 -11.67
C ASP A 24 -9.05 -9.38 -10.31
N VAL A 25 -7.73 -9.53 -10.15
CA VAL A 25 -7.01 -9.04 -8.96
C VAL A 25 -7.12 -7.52 -8.85
N PHE A 26 -6.92 -6.81 -9.96
CA PHE A 26 -7.07 -5.35 -9.99
C PHE A 26 -8.49 -4.91 -9.65
N LYS A 27 -9.54 -5.60 -10.13
CA LYS A 27 -10.94 -5.31 -9.77
C LYS A 27 -11.18 -5.46 -8.26
N VAL A 28 -10.67 -6.52 -7.64
CA VAL A 28 -10.83 -6.76 -6.20
C VAL A 28 -10.08 -5.70 -5.37
N LEU A 29 -8.85 -5.35 -5.78
CA LEU A 29 -8.07 -4.29 -5.13
C LEU A 29 -8.74 -2.93 -5.29
N LYS A 30 -9.19 -2.59 -6.51
CA LYS A 30 -9.92 -1.34 -6.78
C LYS A 30 -11.21 -1.26 -5.96
N TYR A 31 -11.98 -2.33 -5.90
CA TYR A 31 -13.19 -2.38 -5.08
C TYR A 31 -12.87 -2.14 -3.59
N SER A 32 -11.78 -2.71 -3.08
CA SER A 32 -11.35 -2.52 -1.69
C SER A 32 -10.89 -1.09 -1.44
N TYR A 33 -10.16 -0.50 -2.40
CA TYR A 33 -9.72 0.89 -2.39
C TYR A 33 -10.88 1.90 -2.42
N ASP A 34 -11.87 1.68 -3.29
CA ASP A 34 -13.06 2.53 -3.41
C ASP A 34 -13.91 2.49 -2.13
N ARG A 35 -13.86 1.37 -1.38
CA ARG A 35 -14.54 1.21 -0.09
C ARG A 35 -13.87 1.90 1.09
N LEU A 36 -12.63 2.38 0.95
CA LEU A 36 -11.97 3.13 2.02
C LEU A 36 -12.74 4.41 2.37
N ARG A 37 -13.40 5.05 1.38
CA ARG A 37 -14.27 6.25 1.53
C ARG A 37 -13.64 7.43 2.29
N ASP A 38 -12.34 7.38 2.52
CA ASP A 38 -11.53 8.37 3.22
C ASP A 38 -10.32 8.63 2.32
N THR A 39 -10.24 9.84 1.79
CA THR A 39 -9.17 10.25 0.86
C THR A 39 -7.80 10.12 1.50
N THR A 40 -7.67 10.41 2.79
CA THR A 40 -6.41 10.29 3.52
C THR A 40 -5.95 8.83 3.56
N MET A 41 -6.89 7.92 3.86
CA MET A 41 -6.60 6.48 3.86
C MET A 41 -6.23 5.97 2.46
N GLN A 42 -6.91 6.47 1.43
CA GLN A 42 -6.64 6.15 0.03
C GLN A 42 -5.24 6.59 -0.40
N GLU A 43 -4.87 7.84 -0.10
CA GLU A 43 -3.54 8.38 -0.42
C GLU A 43 -2.44 7.65 0.36
N CYS A 44 -2.64 7.36 1.65
CA CYS A 44 -1.70 6.57 2.44
C CYS A 44 -1.55 5.13 1.90
N PHE A 45 -2.65 4.52 1.43
CA PHE A 45 -2.60 3.19 0.80
C PHE A 45 -1.78 3.20 -0.50
N LEU A 46 -2.02 4.18 -1.38
CA LEU A 46 -1.24 4.33 -2.61
C LEU A 46 0.23 4.63 -2.31
N TYR A 47 0.51 5.42 -1.28
CA TYR A 47 1.88 5.71 -0.85
C TYR A 47 2.61 4.43 -0.41
N CYS A 48 1.93 3.52 0.30
CA CYS A 48 2.50 2.21 0.62
C CYS A 48 2.88 1.40 -0.62
N ALA A 49 2.12 1.52 -1.72
CA ALA A 49 2.41 0.81 -2.97
C ALA A 49 3.66 1.32 -3.72
N LEU A 50 4.26 2.44 -3.29
CA LEU A 50 5.53 2.93 -3.81
C LEU A 50 6.73 2.13 -3.31
N TYR A 51 6.54 1.27 -2.31
CA TYR A 51 7.61 0.49 -1.72
C TYR A 51 7.72 -0.89 -2.35
N PRO A 52 8.95 -1.42 -2.52
CA PRO A 52 9.15 -2.78 -3.00
C PRO A 52 8.51 -3.79 -2.06
N GLU A 53 7.89 -4.84 -2.60
CA GLU A 53 7.20 -5.91 -1.86
C GLU A 53 8.10 -6.58 -0.80
N ASP A 54 9.38 -6.75 -1.09
CA ASP A 54 10.36 -7.43 -0.22
C ASP A 54 11.11 -6.48 0.74
N ARG A 55 10.71 -5.20 0.84
CA ARG A 55 11.38 -4.24 1.71
C ARG A 55 10.66 -4.14 3.05
N GLU A 56 11.33 -4.59 4.12
CA GLU A 56 10.88 -4.29 5.47
C GLU A 56 11.00 -2.78 5.74
N ILE A 57 9.88 -2.17 6.13
CA ILE A 57 9.81 -0.76 6.51
C ILE A 57 9.28 -0.69 7.93
N ARG A 58 10.01 0.02 8.78
CA ARG A 58 9.57 0.24 10.15
C ARG A 58 8.32 1.11 10.14
N ARG A 59 7.33 0.72 10.94
CA ARG A 59 6.06 1.44 11.05
C ARG A 59 6.25 2.94 11.30
N ASP A 60 7.08 3.28 12.27
CA ASP A 60 7.32 4.68 12.65
C ASP A 60 8.01 5.46 11.54
N GLU A 61 8.84 4.80 10.73
CA GLU A 61 9.46 5.40 9.55
C GLU A 61 8.39 5.73 8.49
N LEU A 62 7.49 4.80 8.20
CA LEU A 62 6.40 5.00 7.25
C LEU A 62 5.46 6.13 7.70
N ILE A 63 5.13 6.18 8.99
CA ILE A 63 4.34 7.29 9.57
C ILE A 63 5.09 8.61 9.43
N GLY A 64 6.38 8.64 9.76
CA GLY A 64 7.21 9.83 9.60
C GLY A 64 7.18 10.38 8.17
N ARG A 65 7.14 9.49 7.17
CA ARG A 65 7.01 9.84 5.76
C ARG A 65 5.61 10.36 5.41
N PHE A 66 4.55 9.73 5.90
CA PHE A 66 3.19 10.26 5.73
C PHE A 66 3.05 11.70 6.26
N MET A 67 3.68 11.99 7.39
CA MET A 67 3.64 13.33 7.96
C MET A 67 4.52 14.31 7.19
N MET A 68 5.67 13.87 6.64
CA MET A 68 6.54 14.70 5.80
C MET A 68 5.85 15.11 4.50
N GLU A 69 5.12 14.19 3.89
CA GLU A 69 4.34 14.41 2.66
C GLU A 69 3.01 15.12 2.93
N GLY A 70 2.68 15.42 4.19
CA GLY A 70 1.44 16.11 4.56
C GLY A 70 0.17 15.28 4.36
N LEU A 71 0.31 13.96 4.19
CA LEU A 71 -0.82 13.02 4.09
C LEU A 71 -1.61 13.00 5.39
N VAL A 72 -0.90 13.02 6.53
CA VAL A 72 -1.52 13.02 7.85
C VAL A 72 -1.41 14.40 8.47
N LYS A 73 -2.55 14.94 8.90
CA LYS A 73 -2.67 16.28 9.49
C LYS A 73 -3.05 16.18 10.97
N GLY A 74 -2.58 17.15 11.75
CA GLY A 74 -2.88 17.33 13.18
C GLY A 74 -2.45 18.72 13.65
N ASN A 75 -2.86 19.10 14.86
CA ASN A 75 -2.46 20.39 15.46
C ASN A 75 -1.10 20.32 16.14
N SER A 76 -0.55 19.11 16.29
CA SER A 76 0.77 18.85 16.84
C SER A 76 1.42 17.66 16.16
N ARG A 77 2.75 17.54 16.31
CA ARG A 77 3.50 16.40 15.78
C ARG A 77 3.05 15.07 16.39
N GLU A 78 2.65 15.10 17.66
CA GLU A 78 2.13 13.92 18.36
C GLU A 78 0.76 13.51 17.81
N GLU A 79 -0.13 14.47 17.55
CA GLU A 79 -1.43 14.19 16.93
C GLU A 79 -1.29 13.60 15.52
N GLU A 80 -0.42 14.18 14.69
CA GLU A 80 -0.09 13.64 13.36
C GLU A 80 0.42 12.19 13.46
N PHE A 81 1.30 11.91 14.42
CA PHE A 81 1.90 10.59 14.59
C PHE A 81 0.85 9.55 15.01
N ASN A 82 0.02 9.90 15.99
CA ASN A 82 -1.10 9.07 16.47
C ASN A 82 -2.15 8.83 15.37
N HIS A 83 -2.43 9.85 14.56
CA HIS A 83 -3.33 9.73 13.42
C HIS A 83 -2.76 8.79 12.35
N GLY A 84 -1.45 8.88 12.05
CA GLY A 84 -0.77 7.96 11.14
C GLY A 84 -0.81 6.51 11.63
N HIS A 85 -0.64 6.27 12.93
CA HIS A 85 -0.83 4.95 13.52
C HIS A 85 -2.25 4.41 13.30
N THR A 86 -3.27 5.27 13.48
CA THR A 86 -4.67 4.91 13.29
C THR A 86 -4.96 4.52 11.85
N ILE A 87 -4.45 5.27 10.88
CA ILE A 87 -4.59 4.96 9.45
C ILE A 87 -3.92 3.63 9.13
N LEU A 88 -2.66 3.43 9.54
CA LEU A 88 -1.96 2.16 9.28
C LEU A 88 -2.68 0.96 9.90
N ASN A 89 -3.23 1.09 11.12
CA ASN A 89 -4.02 0.02 11.74
C ASN A 89 -5.24 -0.35 10.91
N LYS A 90 -5.95 0.65 10.37
CA LYS A 90 -7.11 0.42 9.49
C LYS A 90 -6.70 -0.24 8.17
N LEU A 91 -5.64 0.26 7.53
CA LEU A 91 -5.15 -0.29 6.26
C LEU A 91 -4.69 -1.74 6.42
N VAL A 92 -3.89 -2.03 7.45
CA VAL A 92 -3.49 -3.39 7.82
C VAL A 92 -4.72 -4.27 7.99
N LYS A 93 -5.69 -3.86 8.83
CA LYS A 93 -6.91 -4.65 9.05
C LYS A 93 -7.68 -4.93 7.76
N LEU A 94 -7.75 -3.98 6.83
CA LEU A 94 -8.45 -4.16 5.56
C LEU A 94 -7.68 -5.04 4.57
N CYS A 95 -6.34 -4.98 4.58
CA CYS A 95 -5.50 -5.81 3.72
C CYS A 95 -5.38 -7.26 4.24
N PHE A 96 -5.38 -7.48 5.56
CA PHE A 96 -5.43 -8.83 6.16
C PHE A 96 -6.82 -9.49 6.09
N LEU A 97 -7.88 -8.73 5.76
CA LEU A 97 -9.19 -9.29 5.44
C LEU A 97 -9.29 -9.72 3.95
N LEU A 98 -8.24 -9.50 3.17
CA LEU A 98 -8.13 -9.89 1.75
C LEU A 98 -7.20 -11.11 1.53
N SER A 99 -6.69 -11.72 2.61
CA SER A 99 -5.86 -12.95 2.57
C SER A 99 -6.63 -14.19 3.02
#